data_AF-A0A2M8L4L0-F1
#
_entry.id   AF-A0A2M8L4L0-F1
#
_cell.length_a   1.000
_cell.length_b   1.000
_cell.length_c   1.000
_cell.angle_alpha   90.00
_cell.angle_beta   90.00
_cell.angle_gamma   90.00
#
_symmetry.space_group_name_H-M   'P 1'
#
loop_
_entity.id
_entity.type
_entity.pdbx_description
1 polymer ?
#
loop_
_entity_poly.entity_id
_entity_poly.type
_entity_poly.pdbx_seq_one_letter_code
_entity_poly.pdbx_strand_id
1 'polypeptide(L)'
;MQKFDNLYTFIEFAKNNRKYPENTANNLKSALKIFEKVLTEDELNSVSLLEDRIEEIFISVISSNKNKSIGSLNTYKARVLRILKDYKKYGANPAKIQNWIPATRLRQKGFGGQGNSTPLLSKKDKTDKNQINLSDPFPTPVDNMHKIELTVQANSRIIILLPKNTSEKEITLRILPLDSL
;
A
#
# COMPACT_ATOMS: atom_id res chain seq x y z
N MET A 1 -30.21 10.44 13.37
CA MET A 1 -29.42 10.56 12.13
C MET A 1 -27.95 10.27 12.43
N GLN A 2 -27.28 9.53 11.54
CA GLN A 2 -25.84 9.31 11.64
C GLN A 2 -25.13 10.48 10.94
N LYS A 3 -24.58 11.42 11.74
CA LYS A 3 -23.87 12.60 11.24
C LYS A 3 -22.39 12.29 10.99
N PHE A 4 -21.73 13.08 10.16
CA PHE A 4 -20.30 12.96 9.89
C PHE A 4 -19.45 13.03 11.17
N ASP A 5 -19.81 13.89 12.12
CA ASP A 5 -19.14 14.00 13.43
C ASP A 5 -19.13 12.70 14.22
N ASN A 6 -20.13 11.83 14.03
CA ASN A 6 -20.18 10.55 14.71
C ASN A 6 -19.00 9.65 14.29
N LEU A 7 -18.39 9.87 13.12
CA LEU A 7 -17.20 9.15 12.67
C LEU A 7 -15.98 9.52 13.53
N TYR A 8 -15.83 10.80 13.91
CA TYR A 8 -14.79 11.24 14.84
C TYR A 8 -14.98 10.63 16.23
N THR A 9 -16.21 10.69 16.74
CA THR A 9 -16.56 10.08 18.04
C THR A 9 -16.33 8.58 18.03
N PHE A 10 -16.67 7.90 16.93
CA PHE A 10 -16.43 6.47 16.76
C PHE A 10 -14.93 6.12 16.76
N ILE A 11 -14.09 6.91 16.10
CA ILE A 11 -12.63 6.68 16.12
C ILE A 11 -12.08 6.79 17.54
N GLU A 12 -12.48 7.81 18.30
CA GLU A 12 -12.08 7.95 19.70
C GLU A 12 -12.60 6.80 20.57
N PHE A 13 -13.86 6.42 20.40
CA PHE A 13 -14.43 5.28 21.09
C PHE A 13 -13.66 3.98 20.78
N ALA A 14 -13.33 3.73 19.52
CA ALA A 14 -12.54 2.58 19.09
C ALA A 14 -11.10 2.62 19.64
N LYS A 15 -10.48 3.80 19.71
CA LYS A 15 -9.16 4.02 20.31
C LYS A 15 -9.18 3.68 21.81
N ASN A 16 -10.14 4.22 22.54
CA ASN A 16 -10.29 3.99 23.99
C ASN A 16 -10.55 2.51 24.32
N ASN A 17 -11.25 1.80 23.43
CA ASN A 17 -11.47 0.35 23.53
C ASN A 17 -10.29 -0.50 22.98
N ARG A 18 -9.13 0.13 22.74
CA ARG A 18 -7.91 -0.48 22.18
C ARG A 18 -8.11 -1.17 20.82
N LYS A 19 -9.19 -0.87 20.10
CA LYS A 19 -9.47 -1.43 18.77
C LYS A 19 -8.64 -0.75 17.68
N TYR A 20 -8.37 0.54 17.85
CA TYR A 20 -7.38 1.26 17.04
C TYR A 20 -6.15 1.63 17.87
N PRO A 21 -4.93 1.34 17.37
CA PRO A 21 -3.72 1.97 17.87
C PRO A 21 -3.75 3.49 17.66
N GLU A 22 -3.05 4.25 18.49
CA GLU A 22 -3.00 5.72 18.42
C GLU A 22 -2.65 6.24 17.02
N ASN A 23 -1.60 5.69 16.41
CA ASN A 23 -1.19 6.06 15.04
C ASN A 23 -2.29 5.78 14.01
N THR A 24 -3.05 4.68 14.17
CA THR A 24 -4.18 4.39 13.27
C THR A 24 -5.30 5.41 13.47
N ALA A 25 -5.70 5.68 14.71
CA ALA A 25 -6.74 6.66 15.03
C ALA A 25 -6.40 8.04 14.45
N ASN A 26 -5.15 8.51 14.63
CA ASN A 26 -4.70 9.79 14.10
C ASN A 26 -4.73 9.82 12.56
N ASN A 27 -4.26 8.77 11.90
CA ASN A 27 -4.30 8.66 10.43
C ASN A 27 -5.73 8.66 9.87
N LEU A 28 -6.68 8.04 10.59
CA LEU A 28 -8.10 8.01 10.24
C LEU A 28 -8.73 9.40 10.41
N LYS A 29 -8.44 10.09 11.51
CA LYS A 29 -8.90 11.47 11.73
C LYS A 29 -8.35 12.44 10.69
N SER A 30 -7.07 12.33 10.34
CA SER A 30 -6.48 13.15 9.28
C SER A 30 -7.16 12.94 7.94
N ALA A 31 -7.62 11.72 7.65
CA ALA A 31 -8.39 11.44 6.45
C ALA A 31 -9.75 12.13 6.47
N LEU A 32 -10.51 12.01 7.57
CA LEU A 32 -11.80 12.70 7.72
C LEU A 32 -11.64 14.22 7.55
N LYS A 33 -10.62 14.81 8.17
CA LYS A 33 -10.36 16.26 8.08
C LYS A 33 -10.07 16.76 6.67
N ILE A 34 -9.53 15.91 5.79
CA ILE A 34 -9.31 16.27 4.38
C ILE A 34 -10.64 16.28 3.63
N PHE A 35 -11.50 15.29 3.88
CA PHE A 35 -12.80 15.16 3.23
C PHE A 35 -13.79 16.22 3.72
N GLU A 36 -13.83 16.47 5.03
CA GLU A 36 -14.71 17.45 5.69
C GLU A 36 -14.68 18.84 5.03
N LYS A 37 -13.51 19.27 4.54
CA LYS A 37 -13.34 20.58 3.89
C LYS A 37 -14.09 20.75 2.57
N VAL A 38 -14.49 19.65 1.93
CA VAL A 38 -15.17 19.67 0.64
C VAL A 38 -16.60 19.14 0.72
N LEU A 39 -17.06 18.74 1.91
CA LEU A 39 -18.42 18.22 2.09
C LEU A 39 -19.45 19.35 2.08
N THR A 40 -20.59 19.05 1.50
CA THR A 40 -21.80 19.87 1.58
C THR A 40 -22.52 19.66 2.91
N GLU A 41 -23.44 20.56 3.27
CA GLU A 41 -24.23 20.44 4.50
C GLU A 41 -25.04 19.13 4.55
N ASP A 42 -25.55 18.66 3.42
CA ASP A 42 -26.30 17.41 3.33
C ASP A 42 -25.41 16.19 3.64
N GLU A 43 -24.18 16.18 3.11
CA GLU A 43 -23.20 15.11 3.34
C GLU A 43 -22.66 15.12 4.78
N LEU A 44 -22.54 16.30 5.38
CA LEU A 44 -22.20 16.42 6.80
C LEU A 44 -23.30 15.84 7.71
N ASN A 45 -24.56 16.00 7.30
CA ASN A 45 -25.71 15.53 8.08
C ASN A 45 -26.04 14.05 7.85
N SER A 46 -25.51 13.41 6.80
CA SER A 46 -25.79 12.02 6.47
C SER A 46 -24.55 11.22 6.07
N VAL A 47 -24.14 10.30 6.95
CA VAL A 47 -23.07 9.33 6.67
C VAL A 47 -23.41 8.42 5.47
N SER A 48 -24.69 8.14 5.20
CA SER A 48 -25.06 7.31 4.03
C SER A 48 -24.82 8.04 2.73
N LEU A 49 -25.18 9.34 2.65
CA LEU A 49 -24.96 10.15 1.46
C LEU A 49 -23.46 10.27 1.15
N LEU A 50 -22.64 10.37 2.20
CA LEU A 50 -21.19 10.36 2.04
C LEU A 50 -20.66 9.03 1.49
N GLU A 51 -21.21 7.89 1.91
CA GLU A 51 -20.86 6.56 1.35
C GLU A 51 -21.26 6.48 -0.13
N ASP A 52 -22.46 6.94 -0.48
CA ASP A 52 -23.02 6.86 -1.84
C ASP A 52 -22.28 7.78 -2.83
N ARG A 53 -21.85 8.97 -2.38
CA ARG A 53 -21.19 9.99 -3.22
C ARG A 53 -19.68 10.07 -3.06
N ILE A 54 -19.06 9.06 -2.45
CA ILE A 54 -17.64 9.11 -2.08
C ILE A 54 -16.70 9.36 -3.28
N GLU A 55 -17.08 8.92 -4.48
CA GLU A 55 -16.31 9.13 -5.71
C GLU A 55 -16.36 10.59 -6.17
N GLU A 56 -17.53 11.22 -6.16
CA GLU A 56 -17.71 12.63 -6.50
C GLU A 56 -16.98 13.54 -5.51
N ILE A 57 -17.17 13.25 -4.21
CA ILE A 57 -16.46 13.93 -3.13
C ILE A 57 -14.93 13.80 -3.34
N PHE A 58 -14.46 12.63 -3.76
CA PHE A 58 -13.04 12.40 -3.98
C PHE A 58 -12.46 13.26 -5.12
N ILE A 59 -13.22 13.50 -6.19
CA ILE A 59 -12.81 14.42 -7.27
C ILE A 59 -12.66 15.85 -6.71
N SER A 60 -13.58 16.29 -5.85
CA SER A 60 -13.49 17.57 -5.14
C SER A 60 -12.29 17.62 -4.20
N VAL A 61 -11.98 16.53 -3.49
CA VAL A 61 -10.78 16.41 -2.65
C VAL A 61 -9.50 16.59 -3.48
N ILE A 62 -9.40 15.95 -4.65
CA ILE A 62 -8.23 16.08 -5.55
C ILE A 62 -8.07 17.54 -5.99
N SER A 63 -9.17 18.15 -6.43
CA SER A 63 -9.18 19.54 -6.91
C SER A 63 -8.74 20.53 -5.84
N SER A 64 -9.13 20.29 -4.58
CA SER A 64 -8.80 21.14 -3.42
C SER A 64 -7.44 20.86 -2.79
N ASN A 65 -6.77 19.74 -3.11
CA ASN A 65 -5.51 19.32 -2.49
C ASN A 65 -4.40 19.07 -3.53
N LYS A 66 -4.22 20.02 -4.46
CA LYS A 66 -3.23 19.95 -5.56
C LYS A 66 -1.78 19.76 -5.10
N ASN A 67 -1.48 20.08 -3.85
CA ASN A 67 -0.15 19.92 -3.25
C ASN A 67 0.14 18.49 -2.75
N LYS A 68 -0.82 17.57 -2.81
CA LYS A 68 -0.65 16.17 -2.39
C LYS A 68 -0.62 15.26 -3.61
N SER A 69 0.18 14.19 -3.55
CA SER A 69 0.19 13.17 -4.59
C SER A 69 -1.13 12.40 -4.63
N ILE A 70 -1.55 11.99 -5.83
CA ILE A 70 -2.77 11.19 -6.02
C ILE A 70 -2.74 9.88 -5.21
N GLY A 71 -1.56 9.25 -5.07
CA GLY A 71 -1.38 8.06 -4.23
C GLY A 71 -1.67 8.34 -2.75
N SER A 72 -1.28 9.51 -2.25
CA SER A 72 -1.61 9.94 -0.88
C SER A 72 -3.12 10.15 -0.72
N LEU A 73 -3.77 10.80 -1.70
CA LEU A 73 -5.21 11.03 -1.69
C LEU A 73 -6.01 9.73 -1.75
N ASN A 74 -5.61 8.78 -2.59
CA ASN A 74 -6.18 7.43 -2.60
C ASN A 74 -6.04 6.72 -1.25
N THR A 75 -4.92 6.93 -0.57
CA THR A 75 -4.72 6.40 0.80
C THR A 75 -5.72 7.02 1.78
N TYR A 76 -5.99 8.33 1.69
CA TYR A 76 -7.02 8.98 2.51
C TYR A 76 -8.42 8.46 2.18
N LYS A 77 -8.78 8.29 0.91
CA LYS A 77 -10.05 7.68 0.48
C LYS A 77 -10.23 6.28 1.07
N ALA A 78 -9.22 5.42 0.95
CA ALA A 78 -9.26 4.07 1.52
C ALA A 78 -9.47 4.07 3.04
N ARG A 79 -8.90 5.06 3.75
CA ARG A 79 -9.10 5.24 5.19
C ARG A 79 -10.53 5.68 5.51
N VAL A 80 -11.11 6.61 4.76
CA VAL A 80 -12.51 7.02 4.93
C VAL A 80 -13.45 5.84 4.72
N LEU A 81 -13.30 5.11 3.61
CA LEU A 81 -14.10 3.91 3.33
C LEU A 81 -13.99 2.85 4.43
N ARG A 82 -12.78 2.67 4.99
CA ARG A 82 -12.59 1.78 6.14
C ARG A 82 -13.37 2.24 7.36
N ILE A 83 -13.35 3.54 7.70
CA ILE A 83 -14.08 4.08 8.84
C ILE A 83 -15.58 3.88 8.65
N LEU A 84 -16.11 4.16 7.46
CA LEU A 84 -17.53 3.97 7.14
C LEU A 84 -17.95 2.52 7.35
N LYS A 85 -17.17 1.57 6.83
CA LYS A 85 -17.41 0.14 6.99
C LYS A 85 -17.37 -0.30 8.46
N ASP A 86 -16.37 0.16 9.20
CA ASP A 86 -16.21 -0.16 10.63
C ASP A 86 -17.34 0.48 11.46
N TYR A 87 -17.76 1.71 11.15
CA TYR A 87 -18.85 2.43 11.82
C TYR A 87 -20.20 1.74 11.58
N LYS A 88 -20.50 1.35 10.34
CA LYS A 88 -21.71 0.60 9.99
C LYS A 88 -21.81 -0.73 10.75
N LYS A 89 -20.65 -1.38 10.98
CA LYS A 89 -20.60 -2.68 11.66
C LYS A 89 -20.59 -2.57 13.19
N TYR A 90 -19.87 -1.61 13.75
CA TYR A 90 -19.58 -1.54 15.19
C TYR A 90 -19.95 -0.21 15.85
N GLY A 91 -20.06 0.88 15.09
CA GLY A 91 -20.39 2.22 15.61
C GLY A 91 -21.89 2.42 15.84
N ALA A 92 -22.74 1.77 15.04
CA ALA A 92 -24.20 1.83 15.22
C ALA A 92 -24.71 1.06 16.46
N ASN A 93 -23.94 0.07 16.96
CA ASN A 93 -24.29 -0.69 18.15
C ASN A 93 -23.05 -0.89 19.05
N PRO A 94 -22.97 -0.21 20.20
CA PRO A 94 -21.83 -0.27 21.11
C PRO A 94 -21.49 -1.69 21.58
N ALA A 95 -22.48 -2.58 21.74
CA ALA A 95 -22.26 -3.95 22.21
C ALA A 95 -21.39 -4.76 21.24
N LYS A 96 -21.44 -4.45 19.93
CA LYS A 96 -20.65 -5.17 18.91
C LYS A 96 -19.17 -4.87 19.00
N ILE A 97 -18.77 -3.79 19.67
CA ILE A 97 -17.36 -3.41 19.75
C ILE A 97 -16.54 -4.38 20.60
N GLN A 98 -17.14 -5.00 21.61
CA GLN A 98 -16.43 -5.89 22.53
C GLN A 98 -15.78 -7.06 21.76
N ASN A 99 -16.54 -7.68 20.86
CA ASN A 99 -16.11 -8.81 20.03
C ASN A 99 -15.34 -8.41 18.77
N TRP A 100 -15.11 -7.10 18.54
CA TRP A 100 -14.36 -6.66 17.39
C TRP A 100 -12.88 -7.01 17.54
N ILE A 101 -12.38 -7.88 16.67
CA ILE A 101 -10.94 -8.14 16.50
C ILE A 101 -10.47 -7.34 15.27
N PRO A 102 -9.70 -6.26 15.46
CA PRO A 102 -9.21 -5.46 14.35
C PRO A 102 -8.30 -6.30 13.44
N ALA A 103 -8.47 -6.17 12.12
CA ALA A 103 -7.67 -6.90 11.14
C ALA A 103 -6.15 -6.65 11.28
N THR A 104 -5.76 -5.49 11.84
CA THR A 104 -4.36 -5.18 12.19
C THR A 104 -3.78 -6.15 13.22
N ARG A 105 -4.59 -6.67 14.15
CA ARG A 105 -4.13 -7.69 15.12
C ARG A 105 -4.09 -9.10 14.52
N LEU A 106 -4.94 -9.39 13.53
CA LEU A 106 -4.96 -10.70 12.86
C LEU A 106 -3.67 -10.93 12.05
N ARG A 107 -3.09 -9.87 11.47
CA ARG A 107 -1.82 -9.97 10.71
C ARG A 107 -0.59 -10.21 11.58
N GLN A 108 -0.62 -9.87 12.87
CA GLN A 108 0.51 -10.08 13.76
C GLN A 108 0.51 -11.46 14.44
N LYS A 109 -0.61 -12.20 14.40
CA LYS A 109 -0.75 -13.46 15.15
C LYS A 109 -0.46 -14.73 14.33
N GLY A 110 -0.14 -14.59 13.04
CA GLY A 110 0.23 -15.70 12.17
C GLY A 110 1.73 -15.86 12.03
N PHE A 111 2.34 -16.71 12.84
CA PHE A 111 3.44 -17.53 12.34
C PHE A 111 2.88 -18.32 11.14
N GLY A 112 3.23 -17.93 9.91
CA GLY A 112 2.97 -18.72 8.70
C GLY A 112 1.71 -18.41 7.87
N GLY A 113 1.09 -17.23 8.00
CA GLY A 113 -0.06 -16.87 7.15
C GLY A 113 0.33 -15.98 5.96
N GLN A 114 0.31 -16.54 4.75
CA GLN A 114 0.37 -15.81 3.46
C GLN A 114 -0.65 -14.66 3.44
N GLY A 115 -0.19 -13.45 3.78
CA GLY A 115 -0.78 -12.23 3.27
C GLY A 115 0.04 -11.82 2.07
N ASN A 116 -0.61 -11.53 0.94
CA ASN A 116 0.01 -10.93 -0.25
C ASN A 116 0.62 -9.56 0.09
N SER A 117 1.73 -9.54 0.80
CA SER A 117 2.68 -8.45 0.78
C SER A 117 3.50 -8.61 -0.49
N THR A 118 3.21 -7.78 -1.49
CA THR A 118 4.23 -7.36 -2.44
C THR A 118 5.52 -7.06 -1.67
N PRO A 119 6.68 -7.62 -2.05
CA PRO A 119 7.91 -7.43 -1.32
C PRO A 119 8.35 -5.98 -1.54
N LEU A 120 7.95 -5.09 -0.63
CA LEU A 120 8.55 -3.77 -0.54
C LEU A 120 9.99 -4.00 -0.07
N LEU A 121 10.91 -3.86 -1.02
CA LEU A 121 12.34 -3.70 -0.79
C LEU A 121 12.58 -2.85 0.44
N SER A 122 12.94 -3.48 1.55
CA SER A 122 13.56 -2.82 2.68
C SER A 122 15.02 -2.55 2.32
N LYS A 123 15.27 -1.50 1.54
CA LYS A 123 16.58 -0.85 1.54
C LYS A 123 16.50 0.38 2.41
N LYS A 124 17.14 0.26 3.57
CA LYS A 124 17.38 1.32 4.53
C LYS A 124 18.52 2.16 3.95
N ASP A 125 18.19 3.07 3.04
CA ASP A 125 19.20 3.97 2.46
C ASP A 125 19.54 5.07 3.45
N LYS A 126 20.77 4.99 3.97
CA LYS A 126 21.47 6.14 4.52
C LYS A 126 21.72 7.10 3.36
N THR A 127 21.21 8.32 3.48
CA THR A 127 21.51 9.40 2.56
C THR A 127 22.96 9.85 2.74
N ASP A 128 23.85 9.44 1.85
CA ASP A 128 25.05 10.21 1.56
C ASP A 128 24.83 11.00 0.27
N LYS A 129 24.89 12.32 0.44
CA LYS A 129 25.00 13.28 -0.65
C LYS A 129 26.30 12.99 -1.39
N ASN A 130 26.24 12.64 -2.66
CA ASN A 130 26.97 13.34 -3.73
C ASN A 130 26.84 12.60 -5.07
N GLN A 131 26.49 13.40 -6.08
CA GLN A 131 26.73 13.20 -7.51
C GLN A 131 25.94 12.09 -8.23
N ILE A 132 24.85 12.58 -8.82
CA ILE A 132 24.03 12.01 -9.87
C ILE A 132 24.87 11.95 -11.16
N ASN A 133 24.97 10.76 -11.77
CA ASN A 133 25.03 10.62 -13.22
C ASN A 133 23.88 9.68 -13.62
N LEU A 134 22.78 10.25 -14.10
CA LEU A 134 21.70 9.48 -14.71
C LEU A 134 22.21 8.94 -16.04
N SER A 135 22.50 7.64 -16.09
CA SER A 135 22.48 6.91 -17.35
C SER A 135 21.01 6.70 -17.74
N ASP A 136 20.68 6.95 -19.02
CA ASP A 136 19.34 6.73 -19.55
C ASP A 136 18.83 5.30 -19.24
N PRO A 137 17.57 5.15 -18.81
CA PRO A 137 17.00 3.83 -18.54
C PRO A 137 16.85 3.09 -19.86
N PHE A 138 17.69 2.08 -20.09
CA PHE A 138 17.46 1.10 -21.15
C PHE A 138 16.15 0.34 -20.84
N PRO A 139 15.12 0.41 -21.71
CA PRO A 139 13.93 -0.40 -21.54
C PRO A 139 14.29 -1.83 -21.94
N THR A 140 14.37 -2.74 -20.97
CA THR A 140 14.31 -4.17 -21.28
C THR A 140 13.01 -4.73 -20.71
N PRO A 141 12.00 -5.01 -21.55
CA PRO A 141 10.79 -5.68 -21.12
C PRO A 141 11.03 -7.19 -21.21
N VAL A 142 11.32 -7.87 -20.10
CA VAL A 142 11.32 -9.34 -20.14
C VAL A 142 10.92 -9.95 -18.80
N ASP A 143 9.61 -9.98 -18.55
CA ASP A 143 8.99 -10.80 -17.48
C ASP A 143 9.17 -12.33 -17.68
N ASN A 144 9.81 -12.74 -18.78
CA ASN A 144 9.93 -14.13 -19.21
C ASN A 144 11.38 -14.62 -19.47
N MET A 145 12.36 -14.08 -18.74
CA MET A 145 13.73 -14.61 -18.76
C MET A 145 14.23 -15.04 -17.38
N HIS A 146 15.03 -16.10 -17.36
CA HIS A 146 15.93 -16.45 -16.28
C HIS A 146 17.25 -15.67 -16.44
N LYS A 147 17.73 -15.09 -15.35
CA LYS A 147 19.01 -14.39 -15.30
C LYS A 147 19.98 -15.18 -14.43
N ILE A 148 21.13 -15.54 -15.00
CA ILE A 148 22.26 -16.14 -14.27
C ILE A 148 23.40 -15.13 -14.30
N GLU A 149 23.87 -14.71 -13.12
CA GLU A 149 24.96 -13.74 -12.99
C GLU A 149 26.16 -14.43 -12.33
N LEU A 150 27.29 -14.44 -13.03
CA LEU A 150 28.54 -15.02 -12.57
C LEU A 150 29.56 -13.89 -12.38
N THR A 151 30.18 -13.84 -11.21
CA THR A 151 31.25 -12.88 -10.93
C THR A 151 32.59 -13.57 -11.17
N VAL A 152 33.41 -13.04 -12.07
CA VAL A 152 34.64 -13.72 -12.51
C VAL A 152 35.87 -13.17 -11.77
N GLN A 153 35.98 -11.84 -11.62
CA GLN A 153 37.00 -11.17 -10.80
C GLN A 153 36.44 -9.88 -10.16
N ALA A 154 37.24 -9.24 -9.30
CA ALA A 154 36.90 -8.00 -8.61
C ALA A 154 36.47 -6.91 -9.60
N ASN A 155 35.15 -6.78 -9.78
CA ASN A 155 34.42 -5.88 -10.70
C ASN A 155 34.08 -6.39 -12.10
N SER A 156 34.34 -7.64 -12.47
CA SER A 156 33.83 -8.22 -13.72
C SER A 156 32.70 -9.22 -13.47
N ARG A 157 31.60 -9.06 -14.22
CA ARG A 157 30.45 -9.94 -14.14
C ARG A 157 29.97 -10.34 -15.52
N ILE A 158 29.65 -11.61 -15.66
CA ILE A 158 29.01 -12.18 -16.84
C ILE A 158 27.54 -12.37 -16.50
N ILE A 159 26.66 -11.84 -17.34
CA ILE A 159 25.20 -12.00 -17.21
C ILE A 159 24.73 -12.84 -18.39
N ILE A 160 24.11 -13.97 -18.09
CA ILE A 160 23.46 -14.85 -19.06
C ILE A 160 21.95 -14.69 -18.89
N LEU A 161 21.25 -14.35 -19.98
CA LEU A 161 19.80 -14.22 -20.04
C LEU A 161 19.23 -15.37 -20.86
N LEU A 162 18.39 -16.20 -20.24
CA LEU A 162 17.77 -17.38 -20.85
C LEU A 162 16.25 -17.21 -20.90
N PRO A 163 15.58 -17.37 -22.04
CA PRO A 163 14.12 -17.38 -22.09
C PRO A 163 13.54 -18.50 -21.21
N LYS A 164 12.36 -18.29 -20.60
CA LYS A 164 11.67 -19.32 -19.79
C LYS A 164 11.17 -20.54 -20.60
N ASN A 165 11.00 -20.39 -21.90
CA ASN A 165 10.40 -21.40 -22.78
C ASN A 165 11.45 -22.17 -23.62
N THR A 166 12.71 -22.22 -23.20
CA THR A 166 13.73 -23.00 -23.92
C THR A 166 13.46 -24.50 -23.82
N SER A 167 13.39 -25.18 -24.96
CA SER A 167 13.18 -26.63 -25.07
C SER A 167 14.48 -27.39 -24.81
N GLU A 168 14.41 -28.61 -24.26
CA GLU A 168 15.58 -29.47 -23.98
C GLU A 168 16.46 -29.71 -25.23
N LYS A 169 15.88 -29.63 -26.43
CA LYS A 169 16.60 -29.80 -27.70
C LYS A 169 17.48 -28.60 -28.09
N GLU A 170 17.25 -27.43 -27.50
CA GLU A 170 17.94 -26.19 -27.87
C GLU A 170 19.17 -25.91 -26.98
N ILE A 171 19.27 -26.56 -25.82
CA ILE A 171 20.36 -26.30 -24.87
C ILE A 171 21.45 -27.36 -25.04
N THR A 172 22.43 -27.08 -25.91
CA THR A 172 23.68 -27.83 -25.95
C THR A 172 24.78 -27.05 -25.23
N LEU A 173 24.97 -27.29 -23.93
CA LEU A 173 26.10 -26.73 -23.19
C LEU A 173 27.35 -27.60 -23.41
N ARG A 174 28.30 -27.11 -24.22
CA ARG A 174 29.65 -27.69 -24.31
C ARG A 174 30.55 -26.97 -23.31
N ILE A 175 30.88 -27.64 -22.21
CA ILE A 175 31.97 -27.22 -21.32
C ILE A 175 33.26 -27.70 -21.98
N LEU A 176 34.02 -26.79 -22.58
CA LEU A 176 35.40 -27.08 -23.00
C LEU A 176 36.28 -27.05 -21.74
N PRO A 177 37.10 -28.09 -21.47
CA PRO A 177 38.08 -28.02 -20.40
C PRO A 177 39.11 -26.93 -20.72
N LEU A 178 39.41 -26.09 -19.73
CA LEU A 178 40.32 -24.94 -19.85
C LEU A 178 41.80 -25.32 -20.01
N ASP A 179 42.15 -26.61 -20.02
CA ASP A 179 43.54 -27.06 -20.01
C ASP A 179 44.20 -27.10 -21.40
N SER A 180 43.96 -26.09 -22.23
CA SER A 180 44.68 -25.92 -23.51
C SER A 180 44.84 -24.44 -23.94
N LEU A 181 45.30 -23.60 -23.01
CA LEU A 181 45.93 -22.31 -23.31
C LEU A 181 47.28 -22.21 -22.61
#